data_AF-A0AA89C0J5-F1
#
_entry.id   AF-A0AA89C0J5-F1
#
_cell.length_a   1.000
_cell.length_b   1.000
_cell.length_c   1.000
_cell.angle_alpha   90.00
_cell.angle_beta   90.00
_cell.angle_gamma   90.00
#
_symmetry.space_group_name_H-M   'P 1'
#
loop_
_entity.id
_entity.type
_entity.pdbx_description
1 polymer ?
#
loop_
_entity_poly.entity_id
_entity_poly.type
_entity_poly.pdbx_seq_one_letter_code
_entity_poly.pdbx_strand_id
1 'polypeptide(L)'
;MECCRHGQLQCNAFSNFLQKPSENEGHKTICCLCCASGPITGHIKVERMGYVPGQVIPVDGDVMNNANKTMKEVKVHLIQEVRYITQSKTKVCHVRAAENMLGQLGGNKPMLLHGTRILVPPLPPSGLLGCNIIDINYYAEVS
;
A
#
# COMPACT_ATOMS: atom_id res chain seq x y z
N MET A 1 -10.00 4.79 5.74
CA MET A 1 -9.62 3.64 6.59
C MET A 1 -8.29 3.19 6.01
N GLU A 2 -7.19 3.25 6.76
CA GLU A 2 -5.82 2.96 6.23
C GLU A 2 -5.17 2.12 7.33
N CYS A 3 -4.83 0.86 7.07
CA CYS A 3 -4.36 -0.06 8.11
C CYS A 3 -2.84 -0.32 8.02
N CYS A 4 -2.26 -0.31 6.82
CA CYS A 4 -0.81 -0.47 6.63
C CYS A 4 -0.33 0.34 5.41
N ARG A 5 0.59 1.31 5.61
CA ARG A 5 1.39 1.90 4.52
C ARG A 5 2.69 1.11 4.40
N HIS A 6 3.08 0.64 3.21
CA HIS A 6 4.46 0.20 2.98
C HIS A 6 5.25 1.14 2.06
N GLY A 7 6.55 0.87 1.98
CA GLY A 7 7.63 1.59 1.34
C GLY A 7 7.77 1.38 -0.15
N GLN A 8 8.75 2.13 -0.65
CA GLN A 8 8.88 2.58 -2.02
C GLN A 8 9.02 1.42 -3.00
N LEU A 9 7.94 1.12 -3.71
CA LEU A 9 7.96 0.48 -5.01
C LEU A 9 8.50 1.48 -6.04
N GLN A 10 9.54 1.07 -6.77
CA GLN A 10 10.04 1.83 -7.91
C GLN A 10 9.43 1.25 -9.19
N CYS A 11 8.40 1.93 -9.70
CA CYS A 11 7.85 1.59 -11.01
C CYS A 11 8.74 2.21 -12.10
N ASN A 12 9.25 1.38 -13.02
CA ASN A 12 10.18 1.73 -14.11
C ASN A 12 11.69 1.71 -13.77
N ALA A 13 12.13 0.93 -12.78
CA ALA A 13 13.56 0.76 -12.46
C ALA A 13 14.01 -0.71 -12.60
N PHE A 14 15.12 -0.94 -13.31
CA PHE A 14 15.82 -2.23 -13.40
C PHE A 14 17.12 -2.18 -12.59
N SER A 15 17.06 -2.55 -11.31
CA SER A 15 18.26 -2.77 -10.48
C SER A 15 18.14 -4.06 -9.67
N ASN A 16 19.28 -4.72 -9.38
CA ASN A 16 19.31 -5.98 -8.61
C ASN A 16 18.81 -5.82 -7.17
N PHE A 17 18.83 -4.61 -6.62
CA PHE A 17 18.32 -4.33 -5.26
C PHE A 17 16.78 -4.41 -5.20
N LEU A 18 16.10 -4.18 -6.32
CA LEU A 18 14.64 -4.22 -6.40
C LEU A 18 14.08 -5.64 -6.52
N GLN A 19 14.91 -6.67 -6.56
CA GLN A 19 14.48 -8.08 -6.64
C GLN A 19 14.32 -8.74 -5.26
N LYS A 20 14.58 -8.00 -4.18
CA LYS A 20 14.43 -8.53 -2.82
C LYS A 20 12.96 -8.42 -2.36
N PRO A 21 12.46 -9.42 -1.61
CA PRO A 21 11.14 -9.31 -1.01
C PRO A 21 11.11 -8.18 0.00
N SER A 22 9.95 -7.53 0.09
CA SER A 22 9.67 -6.49 1.07
C SER A 22 8.42 -6.82 1.86
N GLU A 23 8.42 -6.46 3.14
CA GLU A 23 7.38 -6.83 4.09
C GLU A 23 7.10 -5.65 5.03
N ASN A 24 5.85 -5.47 5.44
CA ASN A 24 5.47 -4.49 6.44
C ASN A 24 4.30 -4.93 7.29
N GLU A 25 4.22 -4.34 8.48
CA GLU A 25 3.12 -4.47 9.40
C GLU A 25 2.57 -3.10 9.78
N GLY A 26 1.25 -3.02 9.95
CA GLY A 26 0.59 -1.81 10.41
C GLY A 26 -0.63 -2.13 11.26
N HIS A 27 -1.06 -1.15 12.05
CA HIS A 27 -2.28 -1.29 12.84
C HIS A 27 -3.05 0.03 12.90
N LYS A 28 -4.37 -0.10 13.04
CA LYS A 28 -5.28 1.03 13.22
C LYS A 28 -6.34 0.71 14.28
N THR A 29 -6.44 1.58 15.28
CA THR A 29 -7.49 1.50 16.30
C THR A 29 -8.69 2.35 15.89
N ILE A 30 -9.88 1.76 15.89
CA ILE A 30 -11.14 2.50 15.74
C ILE A 30 -11.63 2.84 17.15
N CYS A 31 -11.38 4.07 17.61
CA CYS A 31 -11.79 4.49 18.95
C CYS A 31 -13.11 5.27 18.91
N CYS A 32 -14.05 4.88 19.78
CA CYS A 32 -15.10 5.75 20.31
C CYS A 32 -15.07 5.66 21.83
N LEU A 33 -15.37 6.77 22.52
CA LEU A 33 -15.09 7.07 23.94
C LEU A 33 -15.63 6.04 24.97
N CYS A 34 -16.45 5.07 24.56
CA CYS A 34 -17.12 4.09 25.43
C CYS A 34 -16.98 2.63 24.94
N CYS A 35 -16.22 2.36 23.88
CA CYS A 35 -16.16 1.02 23.28
C CYS A 35 -14.72 0.49 23.29
N ALA A 36 -14.45 -0.50 24.16
CA ALA A 36 -13.25 -1.32 24.04
C ALA A 36 -13.35 -2.15 22.75
N SER A 37 -12.65 -1.72 21.69
CA SER A 37 -12.49 -2.49 20.47
C SER A 37 -11.01 -2.61 20.14
N GLY A 38 -10.59 -3.80 19.71
CA GLY A 38 -9.19 -4.06 19.35
C GLY A 38 -8.82 -3.39 18.02
N PRO A 39 -7.52 -3.21 17.75
CA PRO A 39 -7.06 -2.62 16.51
C PRO A 39 -7.27 -3.57 15.32
N ILE A 40 -7.51 -3.01 14.15
CA ILE A 40 -7.33 -3.73 12.90
C ILE A 40 -5.83 -3.74 12.64
N THR A 41 -5.21 -4.92 12.56
CA THR A 41 -3.81 -5.08 12.17
C THR A 41 -3.73 -5.66 10.78
N GLY A 42 -2.64 -5.40 10.08
CA GLY A 42 -2.36 -6.00 8.80
C GLY A 42 -0.88 -6.17 8.56
N HIS A 43 -0.60 -7.11 7.69
CA HIS A 43 0.71 -7.51 7.25
C HIS A 43 0.66 -7.64 5.73
N ILE A 44 1.64 -7.05 5.04
CA ILE A 44 1.72 -7.06 3.58
C ILE A 44 3.14 -7.44 3.19
N LYS A 45 3.25 -8.36 2.22
CA LYS A 45 4.50 -8.78 1.62
C LYS A 45 4.40 -8.73 0.10
N VAL A 46 5.48 -8.29 -0.53
CA VAL A 46 5.68 -8.33 -1.98
C VAL A 46 7.01 -9.01 -2.29
N GLU A 47 7.07 -9.81 -3.35
CA GLU A 47 8.27 -10.61 -3.68
C GLU A 47 9.44 -9.77 -4.19
N ARG A 48 9.14 -8.61 -4.79
CA ARG A 48 10.10 -7.66 -5.34
C ARG A 48 9.55 -6.24 -5.27
N MET A 49 10.42 -5.26 -5.38
CA MET A 49 10.12 -3.83 -5.32
C MET A 49 10.07 -3.15 -6.71
N GLY A 50 10.52 -3.85 -7.76
CA GLY A 50 10.58 -3.34 -9.13
C GLY A 50 9.52 -3.97 -10.04
N TYR A 51 8.69 -3.13 -10.65
CA TYR A 51 7.68 -3.55 -11.65
C TYR A 51 7.57 -2.53 -12.78
N VAL A 52 7.16 -3.00 -13.95
CA VAL A 52 6.85 -2.16 -15.12
C VAL A 52 5.36 -2.23 -15.45
N PRO A 53 4.80 -1.21 -16.13
CA PRO A 53 3.43 -1.27 -16.66
C PRO A 53 3.12 -2.58 -17.39
N GLY A 54 1.94 -3.14 -17.12
CA GLY A 54 1.49 -4.42 -17.65
C GLY A 54 1.89 -5.65 -16.82
N GLN A 55 2.82 -5.51 -15.87
CA GLN A 55 3.12 -6.59 -14.93
C GLN A 55 2.09 -6.66 -13.79
N VAL A 56 2.07 -7.81 -13.12
CA VAL A 56 1.25 -8.03 -11.93
C VAL A 56 2.14 -8.04 -10.69
N ILE A 57 1.74 -7.31 -9.66
CA ILE A 57 2.31 -7.33 -8.32
C ILE A 57 1.58 -8.41 -7.51
N PRO A 58 2.22 -9.55 -7.19
CA PRO A 58 1.69 -10.47 -6.19
C PRO A 58 1.80 -9.84 -4.81
N VAL A 59 0.69 -9.84 -4.07
CA VAL A 59 0.61 -9.34 -2.71
C VAL A 59 0.20 -10.49 -1.80
N ASP A 60 1.03 -10.76 -0.80
CA ASP A 60 0.78 -11.75 0.26
C ASP A 60 0.67 -11.04 1.62
N GLY A 61 0.25 -11.78 2.63
CA GLY A 61 0.10 -11.29 4.01
C GLY A 61 -1.28 -11.58 4.58
N ASP A 62 -1.66 -10.84 5.61
CA ASP A 62 -2.91 -11.02 6.32
C ASP A 62 -3.46 -9.72 6.90
N VAL A 63 -4.76 -9.70 7.18
CA VAL A 63 -5.45 -8.62 7.89
C VAL A 63 -6.23 -9.25 9.02
N MET A 64 -6.04 -8.76 10.24
CA MET A 64 -6.78 -9.17 11.42
C MET A 64 -7.64 -8.01 11.93
N ASN A 65 -8.95 -8.17 11.82
CA ASN A 65 -9.90 -7.21 12.36
C ASN A 65 -10.22 -7.55 13.82
N ASN A 66 -9.45 -7.04 14.78
CA ASN A 66 -9.77 -7.24 16.21
C ASN A 66 -10.86 -6.26 16.72
N ALA A 67 -11.49 -5.50 15.83
CA ALA A 67 -12.64 -4.69 16.20
C ALA A 67 -13.92 -5.54 16.15
N ASN A 68 -14.93 -5.14 16.91
CA ASN A 68 -16.24 -5.78 16.90
C ASN A 68 -17.07 -5.45 15.64
N LYS A 69 -16.62 -4.48 14.83
CA LYS A 69 -17.33 -3.99 13.65
C LYS A 69 -16.78 -4.65 12.38
N THR A 70 -17.69 -5.04 11.50
CA THR A 70 -17.37 -5.53 10.15
C THR A 70 -16.79 -4.41 9.28
N MET A 71 -15.65 -4.69 8.64
CA MET A 71 -15.11 -3.89 7.54
C MET A 71 -15.92 -4.21 6.27
N LYS A 72 -16.59 -3.20 5.72
CA LYS A 72 -17.46 -3.36 4.54
C LYS A 72 -16.68 -3.59 3.25
N GLU A 73 -15.45 -3.10 3.19
CA GLU A 73 -14.58 -3.24 2.05
C GLU A 73 -13.16 -3.36 2.59
N VAL A 74 -12.50 -4.46 2.24
CA VAL A 74 -11.05 -4.62 2.32
C VAL A 74 -10.54 -4.47 0.90
N LYS A 75 -9.62 -3.54 0.70
CA LYS A 75 -9.03 -3.26 -0.61
C LYS A 75 -7.52 -3.26 -0.52
N VAL A 76 -6.88 -3.64 -1.62
CA VAL A 76 -5.45 -3.41 -1.82
C VAL A 76 -5.27 -2.38 -2.91
N HIS A 77 -4.41 -1.40 -2.65
CA HIS A 77 -4.14 -0.28 -3.54
C HIS A 77 -2.68 -0.27 -3.95
N LEU A 78 -2.42 0.14 -5.19
CA LEU A 78 -1.15 0.74 -5.58
C LEU A 78 -1.29 2.25 -5.44
N ILE A 79 -0.58 2.83 -4.48
CA ILE A 79 -0.58 4.27 -4.24
C ILE A 79 0.62 4.89 -4.93
N GLN A 80 0.40 5.99 -5.64
CA GLN A 80 1.43 6.90 -6.12
C GLN A 80 1.53 8.08 -5.15
N GLU A 81 2.69 8.23 -4.52
CA GLU A 81 3.06 9.40 -3.74
C GLU A 81 3.89 10.34 -4.59
N VAL A 82 3.39 11.56 -4.79
CA VAL A 82 4.09 12.63 -5.50
C VAL A 82 4.47 13.71 -4.51
N ARG A 83 5.77 13.99 -4.39
CA ARG A 83 6.31 15.09 -3.59
C ARG A 83 6.73 16.22 -4.51
N TYR A 84 6.12 17.39 -4.33
CA TYR A 84 6.54 18.64 -4.94
C TYR A 84 7.37 19.41 -3.94
N ILE A 85 8.65 19.63 -4.27
CA ILE A 85 9.66 20.19 -3.38
C ILE A 85 10.04 21.58 -3.89
N THR A 86 9.90 22.59 -3.03
CA THR A 86 10.44 23.93 -3.21
C THR A 86 11.45 24.22 -2.10
N GLN A 87 12.16 25.35 -2.18
CA GLN A 87 13.12 25.74 -1.15
C GLN A 87 12.50 25.89 0.25
N SER A 88 11.22 26.27 0.33
CA SER A 88 10.55 26.59 1.60
C SER A 88 9.49 25.57 2.00
N LYS A 89 9.03 24.71 1.08
CA LYS A 89 7.89 23.82 1.34
C LYS A 89 7.98 22.54 0.52
N THR A 90 7.58 21.44 1.13
CA THR A 90 7.25 20.20 0.43
C THR A 90 5.75 19.97 0.50
N LYS A 91 5.13 19.67 -0.65
CA LYS A 91 3.73 19.24 -0.74
C LYS A 91 3.70 17.77 -1.18
N VAL A 92 3.04 16.93 -0.40
CA VAL A 92 2.85 15.50 -0.70
C VAL A 92 1.43 15.28 -1.18
N CYS A 93 1.28 14.56 -2.29
CA CYS A 93 0.00 14.16 -2.87
C CYS A 93 -0.02 12.64 -3.00
N HIS A 94 -1.16 12.02 -2.68
CA HIS A 94 -1.37 10.58 -2.87
C HIS A 94 -2.45 10.36 -3.93
N VAL A 95 -2.18 9.48 -4.89
CA VAL A 95 -3.11 9.09 -5.95
C VAL A 95 -3.23 7.57 -5.93
N ARG A 96 -4.47 7.05 -5.98
CA ARG A 96 -4.68 5.61 -6.18
C ARG A 96 -4.48 5.29 -7.65
N ALA A 97 -3.37 4.62 -7.95
CA ALA A 97 -3.03 4.22 -9.30
C ALA A 97 -3.81 2.97 -9.74
N ALA A 98 -4.01 2.02 -8.82
CA ALA A 98 -4.80 0.82 -9.04
C ALA A 98 -5.42 0.36 -7.71
N GLU A 99 -6.56 -0.32 -7.78
CA GLU A 99 -7.20 -0.93 -6.63
C GLU A 99 -7.84 -2.28 -6.97
N ASN A 100 -7.80 -3.21 -6.02
CA ASN A 100 -8.52 -4.47 -6.07
C ASN A 100 -9.34 -4.64 -4.79
N MET A 101 -10.61 -5.02 -4.94
CA MET A 101 -11.49 -5.32 -3.82
C MET A 101 -11.36 -6.80 -3.43
N LEU A 102 -11.08 -7.05 -2.14
CA LEU A 102 -10.98 -8.39 -1.58
C LEU A 102 -12.28 -8.86 -0.93
N GLY A 103 -13.14 -7.92 -0.53
CA GLY A 103 -14.47 -8.20 -0.01
C GLY A 103 -14.71 -7.60 1.37
N GLN A 104 -15.48 -8.30 2.20
CA GLN A 104 -15.85 -7.88 3.55
C GLN A 104 -15.09 -8.69 4.60
N LEU A 105 -14.73 -8.05 5.71
CA LEU A 105 -14.10 -8.72 6.84
C LEU A 105 -14.91 -8.50 8.12
N GLY A 106 -15.50 -9.59 8.62
CA GLY A 106 -16.24 -9.58 9.89
C GLY A 106 -15.38 -9.11 11.06
N GLY A 107 -16.02 -8.62 12.12
CA GLY A 107 -15.34 -8.33 13.38
C GLY A 107 -14.76 -9.59 14.02
N ASN A 108 -13.61 -9.44 14.69
CA ASN A 108 -12.83 -10.51 15.30
C ASN A 108 -12.48 -11.66 14.33
N LYS A 109 -12.21 -11.33 13.06
CA LYS A 109 -11.85 -12.31 12.03
C LYS A 109 -10.56 -11.93 11.29
N PRO A 110 -9.77 -12.93 10.86
CA PRO A 110 -8.66 -12.74 9.93
C PRO A 110 -9.11 -12.85 8.46
N MET A 111 -8.32 -12.25 7.57
CA MET A 111 -8.37 -12.41 6.12
C MET A 111 -6.95 -12.65 5.61
N LEU A 112 -6.73 -13.72 4.87
CA LEU A 112 -5.47 -13.94 4.17
C LEU A 112 -5.49 -13.17 2.85
N LEU A 113 -4.39 -12.49 2.54
CA LEU A 113 -4.21 -11.78 1.28
C LEU A 113 -3.65 -12.69 0.17
N HIS A 114 -3.41 -13.97 0.47
CA HIS A 114 -2.74 -14.89 -0.44
C HIS A 114 -3.38 -14.95 -1.83
N GLY A 115 -2.57 -14.79 -2.87
CA GLY A 115 -3.03 -14.78 -4.26
C GLY A 115 -3.63 -13.45 -4.73
N THR A 116 -3.59 -12.40 -3.91
CA THR A 116 -3.96 -11.05 -4.32
C THR A 116 -2.99 -10.53 -5.37
N ARG A 117 -3.53 -9.88 -6.41
CA ARG A 117 -2.79 -9.45 -7.59
C ARG A 117 -3.19 -8.05 -7.99
N ILE A 118 -2.24 -7.13 -8.11
CA ILE A 118 -2.49 -5.78 -8.63
C ILE A 118 -1.84 -5.64 -10.00
N LEU A 119 -2.62 -5.29 -11.02
CA LEU A 119 -2.08 -4.97 -12.34
C LEU A 119 -1.44 -3.58 -12.29
N VAL A 120 -0.18 -3.48 -12.72
CA VAL A 120 0.52 -2.19 -12.83
C VAL A 120 0.00 -1.46 -14.07
N PRO A 121 -0.69 -0.32 -13.92
CA PRO A 121 -1.18 0.44 -15.07
C PRO A 121 -0.02 1.18 -15.76
N PRO A 122 -0.27 1.88 -16.87
CA PRO A 122 0.66 2.89 -17.37
C PRO A 122 0.90 3.96 -16.30
N LEU A 123 2.15 4.07 -15.84
CA LEU A 123 2.55 4.94 -14.73
C LEU A 123 3.66 5.90 -15.15
N PRO A 124 3.70 7.14 -14.63
CA PRO A 124 4.82 8.03 -14.85
C PRO A 124 6.13 7.44 -14.29
N PRO A 125 7.28 7.75 -14.90
CA PRO A 125 8.57 7.27 -14.44
C PRO A 125 8.91 7.78 -13.04
N SER A 126 9.35 6.88 -12.16
CA SER A 126 10.01 7.25 -10.89
C SER A 126 11.50 7.54 -11.10
N GLY A 127 12.13 8.26 -10.17
CA GLY A 127 13.59 8.46 -10.21
C GLY A 127 14.06 9.38 -11.35
N LEU A 128 13.39 10.53 -11.52
CA LEU A 128 13.72 11.53 -12.54
C LEU A 128 15.15 12.07 -12.33
N LEU A 129 16.12 11.54 -13.09
CA LEU A 129 17.53 11.93 -13.00
C LEU A 129 17.69 13.45 -13.19
N GLY A 130 18.34 14.11 -12.24
CA GLY A 130 18.58 15.55 -12.25
C GLY A 130 17.39 16.42 -11.82
N CYS A 131 16.25 15.83 -11.42
CA CYS A 131 15.10 16.57 -10.91
C CYS A 131 15.07 16.52 -9.37
N ASN A 132 15.17 17.68 -8.72
CA ASN A 132 15.12 17.80 -7.25
C ASN A 132 13.83 18.47 -6.75
N ILE A 133 12.91 18.82 -7.65
CA ILE A 133 11.67 19.53 -7.34
C ILE A 133 10.44 18.62 -7.36
N ILE A 134 10.56 17.42 -7.93
CA ILE A 134 9.48 16.42 -7.99
C ILE A 134 10.10 15.05 -7.71
N ASP A 135 9.53 14.35 -6.74
CA ASP A 135 9.84 12.96 -6.45
C ASP A 135 8.56 12.11 -6.51
N ILE A 136 8.64 10.96 -7.16
CA ILE A 136 7.49 10.06 -7.38
C ILE A 136 7.87 8.68 -6.86
N ASN A 137 7.09 8.21 -5.90
CA ASN A 137 7.24 6.90 -5.28
C ASN A 137 5.92 6.13 -5.38
N TYR A 138 5.99 4.81 -5.41
CA TYR A 138 4.80 3.97 -5.35
C TYR A 138 4.84 3.08 -4.12
N TYR A 139 3.70 2.60 -3.65
CA TYR A 139 3.66 1.56 -2.62
C TYR A 139 2.33 0.79 -2.61
N ALA A 140 2.37 -0.44 -2.11
CA ALA A 140 1.17 -1.22 -1.84
C ALA A 140 0.59 -0.85 -0.47
N GLU A 141 -0.74 -0.74 -0.38
CA GLU A 141 -1.47 -0.41 0.84
C GLU A 141 -2.72 -1.27 0.96
N VAL A 142 -3.07 -1.66 2.19
CA VAL A 142 -4.36 -2.32 2.51
C VAL A 142 -5.21 -1.40 3.39
N SER A 143 -6.48 -1.25 3.00
CA SER A 143 -7.45 -0.31 3.58
C SER A 143 -8.75 -0.97 3.98
#